data_AF-A0A936BYK8-F1
#
_entry.id   AF-A0A936BYK8-F1
#
_cell.length_a   1.000
_cell.length_b   1.000
_cell.length_c   1.000
_cell.angle_alpha   90.00
_cell.angle_beta   90.00
_cell.angle_gamma   90.00
#
_symmetry.space_group_name_H-M   'P 1'
#
loop_
_entity.id
_entity.type
_entity.pdbx_description
1 polymer ?
#
loop_
_entity_poly.entity_id
_entity_poly.type
_entity_poly.pdbx_seq_one_letter_code
_entity_poly.pdbx_strand_id
1 'polypeptide(L)' 'MKWAHLDIAGPVLSVKDVGYLPKGGTGFGVRTLVEFVCGPNVLRI' A
#
# COMPACT_ATOMS: atom_id res chain seq x y z
N MET A 1 -6.62 -22.83 -8.44
CA MET A 1 -6.85 -21.40 -8.78
C MET A 1 -6.01 -20.56 -7.83
N LYS A 2 -5.36 -19.48 -8.30
CA LYS A 2 -4.54 -18.57 -7.47
C LYS A 2 -5.21 -17.20 -7.40
N TRP A 3 -6.03 -16.99 -6.38
CA TRP A 3 -6.77 -15.74 -6.16
C TRP A 3 -6.66 -15.34 -4.69
N ALA A 4 -6.59 -14.05 -4.44
CA ALA A 4 -6.63 -13.48 -3.11
C ALA A 4 -7.51 -12.23 -3.11
N HIS A 5 -8.37 -12.11 -2.10
CA HIS A 5 -9.05 -10.87 -1.75
C HIS A 5 -8.23 -10.15 -0.69
N LEU A 6 -8.09 -8.83 -0.84
CA LEU A 6 -7.42 -7.99 0.14
C LEU A 6 -8.39 -6.87 0.55
N ASP A 7 -8.87 -6.94 1.79
CA ASP A 7 -9.66 -5.87 2.40
C ASP A 7 -8.70 -4.77 2.91
N ILE A 8 -8.94 -3.54 2.46
CA ILE A 8 -8.15 -2.35 2.81
C ILE A 8 -8.98 -1.27 3.51
N ALA A 9 -10.21 -1.58 3.92
CA ALA A 9 -11.10 -0.59 4.54
C ALA A 9 -10.50 0.05 5.80
N GLY A 10 -9.81 -0.74 6.62
CA GLY A 10 -9.13 -0.25 7.83
C GLY A 10 -8.01 0.77 7.55
N PRO A 11 -6.99 0.42 6.74
CA PRO A 11 -5.85 1.30 6.52
C PRO A 11 -6.07 2.42 5.49
N VAL A 12 -7.25 2.56 4.87
CA VAL A 12 -7.46 3.48 3.72
C VAL A 12 -7.19 4.95 4.03
N LEU A 13 -7.41 5.40 5.27
CA LEU A 13 -7.38 6.80 5.66
C LEU A 13 -6.55 7.05 6.93
N SER A 14 -5.61 7.99 6.87
CA SER A 14 -4.92 8.55 8.03
C SER A 14 -5.59 9.84 8.48
N VAL A 15 -5.91 9.94 9.77
CA VAL A 15 -6.58 11.12 10.36
C VAL A 15 -5.64 12.28 10.68
N LYS A 16 -4.33 12.02 10.64
CA LYS A 16 -3.25 12.99 10.91
C LYS A 16 -1.99 12.58 10.16
N ASP A 17 -0.97 13.42 10.16
CA ASP A 17 0.34 13.05 9.63
C ASP A 17 0.99 11.98 10.52
N VAL A 18 1.53 10.93 9.90
CA VAL A 18 2.20 9.81 10.54
C VAL A 18 3.43 9.41 9.72
N GLY A 19 4.62 9.87 10.15
CA GLY A 19 5.86 9.58 9.44
C GLY A 19 5.84 10.12 8.00
N TYR A 20 5.96 9.23 7.02
CA TYR A 20 5.87 9.58 5.60
C TYR A 20 4.44 9.64 5.05
N LEU A 21 3.42 9.33 5.87
CA LEU A 21 2.01 9.36 5.47
C LEU A 21 1.38 10.70 5.90
N PRO A 22 0.94 11.55 4.96
CA PRO A 22 0.16 12.74 5.29
C PRO A 22 -1.26 12.36 5.71
N LYS A 23 -1.97 13.28 6.37
CA LYS A 23 -3.42 13.18 6.61
C LYS A 23 -4.15 12.99 5.27
N GLY A 24 -5.06 12.02 5.23
CA GLY A 24 -5.81 11.66 4.01
C GLY A 24 -5.57 10.21 3.60
N GLY A 25 -5.72 9.92 2.31
CA GLY A 25 -5.58 8.57 1.77
C GLY A 25 -4.16 8.03 1.95
N THR A 26 -4.03 6.79 2.42
CA THR A 26 -2.72 6.20 2.75
C THR A 26 -2.02 5.52 1.57
N GLY A 27 -2.77 5.14 0.53
CA GLY A 27 -2.24 4.31 -0.56
C GLY A 27 -1.82 2.91 -0.12
N PHE A 28 -2.39 2.39 0.98
CA PHE A 28 -2.06 1.08 1.53
C PHE A 28 -2.14 -0.02 0.46
N GLY A 29 -1.13 -0.88 0.40
CA GLY A 29 -1.04 -2.00 -0.54
C GLY A 29 -0.44 -1.65 -1.91
N VAL A 30 -0.37 -0.38 -2.33
CA VAL A 30 0.18 -0.01 -3.65
C VAL A 30 1.63 -0.47 -3.80
N ARG A 31 2.50 -0.14 -2.83
CA ARG A 31 3.92 -0.54 -2.87
C ARG A 31 4.06 -2.06 -2.91
N THR A 32 3.30 -2.78 -2.09
CA THR A 32 3.31 -4.24 -2.04
C THR A 32 2.86 -4.86 -3.37
N LEU A 33 1.79 -4.36 -3.98
CA LEU A 33 1.26 -4.88 -5.24
C LEU A 33 2.18 -4.59 -6.43
N VAL A 34 2.81 -3.40 -6.46
CA VAL A 34 3.82 -3.09 -7.48
C VAL A 34 5.03 -4.00 -7.33
N GLU A 35 5.50 -4.23 -6.10
CA GLU A 35 6.60 -5.16 -5.83
C GLU A 35 6.25 -6.61 -6.25
N PHE A 36 5.01 -7.02 -5.99
CA PHE A 36 4.51 -8.35 -6.36
C PHE A 36 4.49 -8.57 -7.88
N VAL A 37 4.12 -7.56 -8.65
CA VAL A 37 4.01 -7.67 -10.12
C VAL A 37 5.34 -7.41 -10.82
N CYS A 38 6.11 -6.43 -10.36
CA CYS A 38 7.32 -5.96 -11.03
C CYS A 38 8.62 -6.56 -10.48
N GLY A 39 8.58 -7.12 -9.26
CA GLY A 39 9.72 -7.78 -8.61
C GLY A 39 10.64 -6.84 -7.82
N PRO A 40 11.47 -7.43 -6.89
CA PRO A 40 12.10 -6.85 -5.67
C PRO A 40 12.94 -5.57 -5.81
N ASN A 41 13.10 -5.04 -7.02
CA ASN A 41 14.07 -4.00 -7.34
C ASN A 41 13.42 -2.70 -7.83
N VAL A 42 12.11 -2.67 -8.05
CA VAL A 42 11.43 -1.52 -8.67
C VAL A 42 11.20 -0.36 -7.70
N LEU A 43 11.06 -0.63 -6.39
CA LEU A 43 10.66 0.37 -5.40
C LEU A 43 11.75 0.73 -4.39
N ARG A 44 13.02 0.42 -4.70
CA ARG A 44 14.17 0.86 -3.91
C ARG A 44 14.39 2.37 -4.11
N ILE A 45 13.82 3.13 -3.19
CA ILE A 45 14.05 4.55 -2.94
C ILE A 45 14.32 4.73 -1.45
#